data_AF-T0S7Y0-F1
#
_entry.id   AF-T0S7Y0-F1
#
_cell.length_a   1.000
_cell.length_b   1.000
_cell.length_c   1.000
_cell.angle_alpha   90.00
_cell.angle_beta   90.00
_cell.angle_gamma   90.00
#
_symmetry.space_group_name_H-M   'P 1'
#
loop_
_entity.id
_entity.type
_entity.pdbx_description
1 polymer ?
#
loop_
_entity_poly.entity_id
_entity_poly.type
_entity_poly.pdbx_seq_one_letter_code
_entity_poly.pdbx_strand_id
1 'polypeptide(L)'
;MTKVAPAGPAVSLVHTRFEVRWTRFSVVVSLAMALNIVSMVCSFHSILPTPSVWPMKAYLTEQLPWRGDNTPYPVYDSYAAFSASYLAENQARFNRSTLLHQRSYYVDDATRTDVIRVALDMRRRTHDDCIDFLLGLPGLIFYGGNMRRFLCDFAASPRGLNGTDDQRWHQRGVCQYGLFAGTTVGKQCIWLTTGDDLTQDDAPGVFTLTFIFQLPRFYVWLWVKFGYRCLISLYVCFEMWREYYRHCTHLCAIVQRFGHTVPTPTSLAWQYDLVMGDPTALILLDPVVSAAFTLDVWLSMEYMGIAMVRATQIADLYTLFLAFMYFSRTVWFAYLALSVSSKVLKRFAKEHVFAGVDPTVVAICVAVYVVPVDYLQANTRIVNAYYWLFRVPASRDTQDEQVDVLLGCVLLTISIALFPVLYGVARSRCRSTPALSSRRAAYSSQAYNGVKARLVLFVLRRFRRRDRQALAFGGTLYAVFEANPRYKRYPTISLRSVDCFLVCKSHGVPKQMIRLSLLRSLDCHPTNPHLTITDGSTESVVNVLDRIECTGTSFCIHRGIARTAWCM
;
A
#
# COMPACT_ATOMS: atom_id res chain seq x y z
N MET A 1 -72.10 -29.35 3.78
CA MET A 1 -71.55 -28.00 4.08
C MET A 1 -70.08 -28.15 4.41
N THR A 2 -69.20 -27.81 3.47
CA THR A 2 -67.83 -27.36 3.74
C THR A 2 -67.41 -26.54 2.52
N LYS A 3 -67.38 -25.23 2.72
CA LYS A 3 -67.16 -24.20 1.71
C LYS A 3 -65.65 -24.14 1.46
N VAL A 4 -65.20 -24.64 0.31
CA VAL A 4 -63.81 -24.44 -0.15
C VAL A 4 -63.64 -22.96 -0.46
N ALA A 5 -62.74 -22.31 0.27
CA ALA A 5 -62.39 -20.91 0.04
C ALA A 5 -61.75 -20.75 -1.35
N PRO A 6 -62.07 -19.68 -2.10
CA PRO A 6 -61.43 -19.44 -3.38
C PRO A 6 -59.96 -19.10 -3.16
N ALA A 7 -59.09 -19.77 -3.92
CA ALA A 7 -57.68 -19.42 -4.04
C ALA A 7 -57.57 -17.92 -4.40
N GLY A 8 -56.77 -17.19 -3.62
CA GLY A 8 -56.48 -15.78 -3.88
C GLY A 8 -55.91 -15.59 -5.30
N PRO A 9 -56.07 -14.40 -5.89
CA PRO A 9 -55.67 -14.14 -7.26
C PRO A 9 -54.16 -14.42 -7.41
N ALA A 10 -53.83 -15.36 -8.30
CA ALA A 10 -52.48 -15.53 -8.79
C ALA A 10 -52.04 -14.20 -9.41
N VAL A 11 -51.10 -13.52 -8.74
CA VAL A 11 -50.49 -12.29 -9.25
C VAL A 11 -49.83 -12.63 -10.58
N SER A 12 -50.48 -12.23 -11.67
CA SER A 12 -49.91 -12.28 -13.01
C SER A 12 -48.71 -11.33 -13.04
N LEU A 13 -47.52 -11.89 -12.87
CA LEU A 13 -46.23 -11.20 -13.03
C LEU A 13 -46.09 -10.79 -14.51
N VAL A 14 -46.68 -9.65 -14.87
CA VAL A 14 -46.42 -8.99 -16.14
C VAL A 14 -44.92 -8.73 -16.20
N HIS A 15 -44.22 -9.42 -17.11
CA HIS A 15 -42.78 -9.28 -17.33
C HIS A 15 -42.44 -7.92 -17.94
N THR A 16 -42.47 -6.90 -17.09
CA THR A 16 -41.96 -5.57 -17.41
C THR A 16 -40.51 -5.49 -16.95
N ARG A 17 -39.59 -5.28 -17.90
CA ARG A 17 -38.18 -5.04 -17.58
C ARG A 17 -38.03 -3.58 -17.16
N PHE A 18 -37.50 -3.35 -15.97
CA PHE A 18 -37.18 -2.01 -15.50
C PHE A 18 -35.91 -1.48 -16.14
N GLU A 19 -35.87 -0.16 -16.37
CA GLU A 19 -34.67 0.52 -16.82
C GLU A 19 -33.68 0.68 -15.65
N VAL A 20 -32.55 -0.02 -15.73
CA VAL A 20 -31.46 0.08 -14.76
C VAL A 20 -30.22 0.62 -15.45
N ARG A 21 -29.73 1.78 -15.01
CA ARG A 21 -28.53 2.43 -15.54
C ARG A 21 -27.38 2.35 -14.55
N TRP A 22 -26.19 2.06 -15.06
CA TRP A 22 -24.97 2.19 -14.29
C TRP A 22 -24.55 3.66 -14.25
N THR A 23 -24.22 4.15 -13.07
CA THR A 23 -23.68 5.50 -12.97
C THR A 23 -22.26 5.52 -13.55
N ARG A 24 -22.10 6.09 -14.76
CA ARG A 24 -20.82 6.15 -15.50
C ARG A 24 -19.65 6.56 -14.62
N PHE A 25 -19.83 7.59 -13.81
CA PHE A 25 -18.78 8.07 -12.91
C PHE A 25 -18.37 7.04 -11.84
N SER A 26 -19.32 6.34 -11.24
CA SER A 26 -19.02 5.31 -10.24
C SER A 26 -18.34 4.08 -10.87
N VAL A 27 -18.73 3.72 -12.10
CA VAL A 27 -18.02 2.69 -12.90
C VAL A 27 -16.58 3.13 -13.13
N VAL A 28 -16.36 4.35 -13.61
CA VAL A 28 -15.02 4.90 -13.88
C VAL A 28 -14.17 4.93 -12.61
N VAL A 29 -14.72 5.40 -11.48
CA VAL A 29 -13.98 5.44 -10.20
C VAL A 29 -13.67 4.02 -9.71
N SER A 30 -14.62 3.09 -9.78
CA SER A 30 -14.40 1.69 -9.36
C SER A 30 -13.32 1.03 -10.23
N LEU A 31 -13.40 1.19 -11.56
CA LEU A 31 -12.41 0.67 -12.50
C LEU A 31 -11.06 1.35 -12.33
N ALA A 32 -10.99 2.67 -12.13
CA ALA A 32 -9.72 3.37 -11.90
C ALA A 32 -9.02 2.86 -10.63
N MET A 33 -9.78 2.50 -9.60
CA MET A 33 -9.24 1.97 -8.34
C MET A 33 -8.80 0.51 -8.49
N ALA A 34 -9.59 -0.30 -9.21
CA ALA A 34 -9.17 -1.64 -9.59
C ALA A 34 -7.88 -1.58 -10.43
N LEU A 35 -7.84 -0.71 -11.43
CA LEU A 35 -6.67 -0.45 -12.25
C LEU A 35 -5.49 0.05 -11.42
N ASN A 36 -5.68 0.86 -10.38
CA ASN A 36 -4.58 1.29 -9.51
C ASN A 36 -3.93 0.11 -8.77
N ILE A 37 -4.72 -0.86 -8.29
CA ILE A 37 -4.18 -2.06 -7.62
C ILE A 37 -3.50 -2.97 -8.65
N VAL A 38 -4.12 -3.14 -9.83
CA VAL A 38 -3.59 -3.97 -10.91
C VAL A 38 -2.33 -3.33 -11.50
N SER A 39 -2.28 -2.01 -11.66
CA SER A 39 -1.16 -1.23 -12.23
C SER A 39 0.02 -1.10 -11.28
N MET A 40 -0.15 -1.38 -9.98
CA MET A 40 1.00 -1.69 -9.13
C MET A 40 1.80 -2.88 -9.69
N VAL A 41 1.20 -3.71 -10.55
CA VAL A 41 1.73 -5.01 -10.96
C VAL A 41 1.70 -5.27 -12.49
N CYS A 42 0.86 -4.59 -13.27
CA CYS A 42 0.64 -4.93 -14.68
C CYS A 42 1.26 -3.90 -15.64
N SER A 43 2.20 -4.35 -16.48
CA SER A 43 2.70 -3.61 -17.65
C SER A 43 1.78 -3.88 -18.83
N PHE A 44 0.87 -2.97 -19.15
CA PHE A 44 0.19 -2.98 -20.45
C PHE A 44 0.81 -1.90 -21.33
N HIS A 45 1.91 -2.25 -22.02
CA HIS A 45 2.49 -1.37 -23.04
C HIS A 45 2.31 -1.88 -24.46
N SER A 46 1.58 -2.99 -24.68
CA SER A 46 1.67 -3.69 -25.97
C SER A 46 0.48 -3.52 -26.92
N ILE A 47 -0.54 -2.68 -26.67
CA ILE A 47 -1.71 -2.61 -27.58
C ILE A 47 -2.22 -1.19 -27.92
N LEU A 48 -1.84 -0.12 -27.22
CA LEU A 48 -2.34 1.23 -27.53
C LEU A 48 -1.22 2.27 -27.61
N PRO A 49 -1.12 3.07 -28.68
CA PRO A 49 -0.07 4.07 -28.89
C PRO A 49 -0.33 5.38 -28.11
N THR A 50 -0.95 5.32 -26.93
CA THR A 50 -1.18 6.51 -26.09
C THR A 50 -0.11 6.62 -24.99
N PRO A 51 0.57 7.77 -24.85
CA PRO A 51 1.67 7.98 -23.91
C PRO A 51 1.26 8.12 -22.42
N SER A 52 0.10 7.59 -22.01
CA SER A 52 -0.47 7.85 -20.68
C SER A 52 -0.88 6.61 -19.88
N VAL A 53 -0.50 5.41 -20.33
CA VAL A 53 -0.54 4.21 -19.47
C VAL A 53 0.76 4.16 -18.69
N TRP A 54 0.71 4.68 -17.46
CA TRP A 54 1.83 4.69 -16.51
C TRP A 54 2.49 3.31 -16.44
N PRO A 55 3.81 3.18 -16.66
CA PRO A 55 4.52 1.93 -16.39
C PRO A 55 4.31 1.57 -14.92
N MET A 56 4.32 0.27 -14.62
CA MET A 56 4.05 -0.25 -13.28
C MET A 56 4.76 0.58 -12.22
N LYS A 57 4.08 0.85 -11.10
CA LYS A 57 4.63 1.75 -10.06
C LYS A 57 6.04 1.34 -9.60
N ALA A 58 6.33 0.03 -9.59
CA ALA A 58 7.65 -0.52 -9.34
C ALA A 58 8.68 -0.13 -10.42
N TYR A 59 8.34 -0.25 -11.71
CA TYR A 59 9.21 0.06 -12.85
C TYR A 59 9.39 1.57 -13.13
N LEU A 60 8.81 2.44 -12.31
CA LEU A 60 9.21 3.85 -12.27
C LEU A 60 10.66 4.01 -11.79
N THR A 61 11.13 3.10 -10.93
CA THR A 61 12.50 3.09 -10.41
C THR A 61 13.22 1.77 -10.69
N GLU A 62 12.49 0.67 -10.86
CA GLU A 62 13.05 -0.63 -11.21
C GLU A 62 13.35 -0.78 -12.69
N GLN A 63 14.36 -1.59 -13.00
CA GLN A 63 14.72 -1.90 -14.38
C GLN A 63 13.75 -2.93 -14.97
N LEU A 64 13.36 -2.69 -16.22
CA LEU A 64 12.56 -3.65 -17.00
C LEU A 64 13.42 -4.85 -17.45
N PRO A 65 12.86 -6.06 -17.55
CA PRO A 65 13.63 -7.26 -17.88
C PRO A 65 14.43 -7.18 -19.18
N TRP A 66 13.85 -6.57 -20.21
CA TRP A 66 14.50 -6.40 -21.53
C TRP A 66 15.55 -5.29 -21.57
N ARG A 67 15.65 -4.45 -20.53
CA ARG A 67 16.77 -3.53 -20.35
C ARG A 67 17.90 -4.17 -19.55
N GLY A 68 17.69 -5.36 -18.99
CA GLY A 68 18.66 -6.06 -18.16
C GLY A 68 19.92 -6.42 -18.92
N ASP A 69 21.05 -6.30 -18.24
CA ASP A 69 22.37 -6.71 -18.73
C ASP A 69 22.70 -8.12 -18.21
N ASN A 70 23.13 -9.01 -19.11
CA ASN A 70 23.50 -10.40 -18.81
C ASN A 70 25.02 -10.61 -18.76
N THR A 71 25.81 -9.53 -18.79
CA THR A 71 27.26 -9.63 -18.65
C THR A 71 27.64 -10.13 -17.24
N PRO A 72 28.54 -11.13 -17.15
CA PRO A 72 28.97 -11.67 -15.87
C PRO A 72 29.70 -10.61 -15.04
N TYR A 73 29.55 -10.70 -13.73
CA TYR A 73 30.29 -9.84 -12.82
C TYR A 73 31.78 -10.21 -12.79
N PRO A 74 32.69 -9.22 -12.70
CA PRO A 74 34.07 -9.50 -12.33
C PRO A 74 34.09 -10.15 -10.96
N VAL A 75 34.77 -11.30 -10.89
CA VAL A 75 35.08 -12.03 -9.66
C VAL A 75 36.48 -11.59 -9.23
N TYR A 76 36.64 -11.29 -7.95
CA TYR A 76 37.90 -10.85 -7.36
C TYR A 76 38.43 -11.94 -6.43
N ASP A 77 39.74 -12.14 -6.42
CA ASP A 77 40.40 -13.19 -5.61
C ASP A 77 40.35 -12.90 -4.11
N SER A 78 40.24 -11.63 -3.73
CA SER A 78 40.16 -11.18 -2.34
C SER A 78 39.37 -9.87 -2.20
N TYR A 79 38.90 -9.57 -0.98
CA TYR A 79 38.27 -8.30 -0.67
C TYR A 79 39.20 -7.10 -0.94
N ALA A 80 40.49 -7.22 -0.64
CA ALA A 80 41.46 -6.15 -0.90
C ALA A 80 41.58 -5.85 -2.41
N ALA A 81 41.64 -6.89 -3.25
CA ALA A 81 41.64 -6.74 -4.70
C ALA A 81 40.34 -6.09 -5.20
N PHE A 82 39.19 -6.55 -4.69
CA PHE A 82 37.90 -5.94 -4.98
C PHE A 82 37.90 -4.45 -4.63
N SER A 83 38.22 -4.10 -3.38
CA SER A 83 38.12 -2.72 -2.91
C SER A 83 39.09 -1.80 -3.65
N ALA A 84 40.28 -2.26 -4.03
CA ALA A 84 41.25 -1.44 -4.77
C ALA A 84 40.82 -1.23 -6.23
N SER A 85 40.56 -2.31 -6.97
CA SER A 85 40.24 -2.25 -8.39
C SER A 85 38.89 -1.58 -8.64
N TYR A 86 37.87 -1.94 -7.87
CA TYR A 86 36.53 -1.39 -8.04
C TYR A 86 36.46 0.08 -7.61
N LEU A 87 37.21 0.49 -6.60
CA LEU A 87 37.31 1.91 -6.22
C LEU A 87 37.98 2.72 -7.33
N ALA A 88 39.12 2.27 -7.85
CA ALA A 88 39.86 2.96 -8.91
C ALA A 88 39.01 3.11 -10.19
N GLU A 89 38.29 2.06 -10.60
CA GLU A 89 37.37 2.11 -11.74
C GLU A 89 36.27 3.17 -11.55
N ASN A 90 35.64 3.19 -10.37
CA ASN A 90 34.56 4.13 -10.08
C ASN A 90 35.06 5.56 -9.92
N GLN A 91 36.25 5.79 -9.36
CA GLN A 91 36.85 7.12 -9.29
C GLN A 91 37.22 7.66 -10.67
N ALA A 92 37.74 6.80 -11.56
CA ALA A 92 38.03 7.19 -12.94
C ALA A 92 36.75 7.55 -13.71
N ARG A 93 35.65 6.84 -13.45
CA ARG A 93 34.35 7.08 -14.10
C ARG A 93 33.57 8.25 -13.51
N PHE A 94 33.65 8.46 -12.20
CA PHE A 94 32.88 9.46 -11.46
C PHE A 94 33.81 10.50 -10.84
N ASN A 95 34.27 11.43 -11.67
CA ASN A 95 35.12 12.54 -11.27
C ASN A 95 34.54 13.90 -11.74
N ARG A 96 35.21 14.98 -11.34
CA ARG A 96 34.86 16.38 -11.67
C ARG A 96 34.73 16.66 -13.18
N SER A 97 35.49 15.97 -14.02
CA SER A 97 35.43 16.15 -15.49
C SER A 97 34.27 15.39 -16.15
N THR A 98 33.91 14.22 -15.59
CA THR A 98 32.86 13.34 -16.14
C THR A 98 31.45 13.70 -15.68
N LEU A 99 31.31 14.22 -14.46
CA LEU A 99 30.01 14.57 -13.88
C LEU A 99 29.78 16.08 -14.04
N LEU A 100 28.80 16.45 -14.87
CA LEU A 100 28.37 17.84 -15.06
C LEU A 100 28.10 18.53 -13.72
N HIS A 101 28.54 19.78 -13.62
CA HIS A 101 28.50 20.64 -12.43
C HIS A 101 27.10 20.71 -11.78
N GLN A 102 27.06 20.95 -10.47
CA GLN A 102 25.87 21.24 -9.64
C GLN A 102 24.96 20.08 -9.23
N ARG A 103 25.15 18.84 -9.72
CA ARG A 103 24.31 17.72 -9.27
C ARG A 103 24.93 17.01 -8.07
N SER A 104 24.33 17.21 -6.90
CA SER A 104 24.58 16.42 -5.67
C SER A 104 24.15 14.96 -5.83
N TYR A 105 23.28 14.67 -6.79
CA TYR A 105 22.76 13.34 -7.08
C TYR A 105 22.79 13.04 -8.59
N TYR A 106 23.34 11.89 -8.96
CA TYR A 106 23.46 11.42 -10.35
C TYR A 106 23.17 9.92 -10.46
N VAL A 107 22.54 9.51 -11.55
CA VAL A 107 22.23 8.10 -11.84
C VAL A 107 22.90 7.72 -13.15
N ASP A 108 23.82 6.76 -13.10
CA ASP A 108 24.39 6.13 -14.29
C ASP A 108 23.53 4.92 -14.69
N ASP A 109 22.69 5.09 -15.71
CA ASP A 109 21.85 4.02 -16.23
C ASP A 109 22.66 2.86 -16.83
N ALA A 110 23.89 3.12 -17.32
CA ALA A 110 24.71 2.10 -17.98
C ALA A 110 25.28 1.09 -16.98
N THR A 111 25.79 1.56 -15.84
CA THR A 111 26.29 0.66 -14.77
C THR A 111 25.27 0.36 -13.68
N ARG A 112 24.14 1.08 -13.69
CA ARG A 112 23.11 1.06 -12.65
C ARG A 112 23.67 1.49 -11.31
N THR A 113 24.35 2.63 -11.33
CA THR A 113 25.03 3.20 -10.17
C THR A 113 24.40 4.52 -9.78
N ASP A 114 23.94 4.62 -8.55
CA ASP A 114 23.51 5.86 -7.94
C ASP A 114 24.73 6.52 -7.29
N VAL A 115 24.99 7.77 -7.62
CA VAL A 115 26.13 8.57 -7.16
C VAL A 115 25.62 9.78 -6.39
N ILE A 116 26.09 9.92 -5.16
CA ILE A 116 25.71 11.01 -4.25
C ILE A 116 26.96 11.72 -3.80
N ARG A 117 26.98 13.04 -3.94
CA ARG A 117 28.12 13.90 -3.60
C ARG A 117 27.68 14.96 -2.61
N VAL A 118 28.45 15.11 -1.54
CA VAL A 118 28.23 16.12 -0.50
C VAL A 118 29.56 16.80 -0.19
N ALA A 119 29.56 18.13 -0.16
CA ALA A 119 30.69 18.92 0.30
C ALA A 119 30.75 18.93 1.84
N LEU A 120 31.93 18.64 2.37
CA LEU A 120 32.27 18.60 3.78
C LEU A 120 33.24 19.74 4.08
N ASP A 121 32.78 20.73 4.85
CA ASP A 121 33.64 21.78 5.38
C ASP A 121 34.24 21.32 6.71
N MET A 122 35.53 21.02 6.70
CA MET A 122 36.28 20.51 7.85
C MET A 122 37.06 21.62 8.58
N ARG A 123 36.95 22.89 8.16
CA ARG A 123 37.71 24.01 8.76
C ARG A 123 37.28 24.35 10.19
N ARG A 124 36.06 23.98 10.58
CA ARG A 124 35.44 24.34 11.88
C ARG A 124 34.90 23.15 12.68
N ARG A 125 34.97 21.92 12.14
CA ARG A 125 34.37 20.73 12.75
C ARG A 125 35.40 19.92 13.52
N THR A 126 35.48 20.16 14.82
CA THR A 126 36.02 19.18 15.78
C THR A 126 34.83 18.42 16.35
N HIS A 127 34.71 17.13 16.02
CA HIS A 127 33.69 16.26 16.62
C HIS A 127 34.37 15.36 17.64
N ASP A 128 33.94 15.43 18.91
CA ASP A 128 34.46 14.59 19.99
C ASP A 128 34.03 13.11 19.80
N ASP A 129 32.81 12.90 19.30
CA ASP A 129 32.25 11.59 18.96
C ASP A 129 32.16 11.40 17.44
N CYS A 130 32.77 10.33 16.91
CA CYS A 130 32.71 10.05 15.46
C CYS A 130 31.27 9.90 14.95
N ILE A 131 30.36 9.33 15.74
CA ILE A 131 28.99 9.13 15.27
C ILE A 131 28.32 10.46 14.91
N ASP A 132 28.61 11.53 15.66
CA ASP A 132 28.02 12.86 15.42
C ASP A 132 28.56 13.48 14.13
N PHE A 133 29.78 13.15 13.71
CA PHE A 133 30.30 13.49 12.38
C PHE A 133 29.58 12.71 11.26
N LEU A 134 29.26 11.45 11.51
CA LEU A 134 28.64 10.59 10.51
C LEU A 134 27.15 10.91 10.26
N LEU A 135 26.46 11.49 11.25
CA LEU A 135 25.06 11.90 11.10
C LEU A 135 24.90 12.92 9.97
N GLY A 136 23.92 12.70 9.09
CA GLY A 136 23.70 13.55 7.91
C GLY A 136 24.50 13.18 6.68
N LEU A 137 25.45 12.22 6.78
CA LEU A 137 26.16 11.72 5.60
C LEU A 137 25.26 10.81 4.74
N PRO A 138 25.42 10.83 3.41
CA PRO A 138 24.58 10.06 2.51
C PRO A 138 24.79 8.56 2.70
N GLY A 139 23.68 7.79 2.78
CA GLY A 139 23.76 6.33 2.90
C GLY A 139 24.26 5.81 4.25
N LEU A 140 24.30 6.67 5.29
CA LEU A 140 24.84 6.34 6.62
C LEU A 140 24.39 4.98 7.16
N ILE A 141 23.09 4.69 7.08
CA ILE A 141 22.52 3.44 7.60
C ILE A 141 23.22 2.19 7.02
N PHE A 142 23.74 2.27 5.80
CA PHE A 142 24.38 1.15 5.12
C PHE A 142 25.90 1.07 5.36
N TYR A 143 26.49 1.91 6.20
CA TYR A 143 27.94 1.90 6.43
C TYR A 143 28.39 0.69 7.25
N GLY A 144 29.24 -0.14 6.64
CA GLY A 144 29.89 -1.27 7.30
C GLY A 144 31.02 -0.85 8.23
N GLY A 145 31.74 -1.83 8.78
CA GLY A 145 32.84 -1.58 9.71
C GLY A 145 33.96 -0.74 9.09
N ASN A 146 34.43 -1.13 7.91
CA ASN A 146 35.55 -0.45 7.25
C ASN A 146 35.20 0.97 6.80
N MET A 147 33.99 1.19 6.27
CA MET A 147 33.48 2.53 5.91
C MET A 147 33.45 3.47 7.12
N ARG A 148 32.93 3.00 8.26
CA ARG A 148 32.86 3.81 9.48
C ARG A 148 34.24 4.13 10.02
N ARG A 149 35.15 3.14 10.12
CA ARG A 149 36.53 3.38 10.56
C ARG A 149 37.23 4.41 9.67
N PHE A 150 37.15 4.26 8.35
CA PHE A 150 37.73 5.19 7.40
C PHE A 150 37.26 6.63 7.62
N LEU A 151 35.95 6.84 7.78
CA LEU A 151 35.39 8.18 8.01
C LEU A 151 35.67 8.72 9.42
N CYS A 152 35.76 7.85 10.43
CA CYS A 152 36.18 8.25 11.78
C CYS A 152 37.65 8.68 11.82
N ASP A 153 38.54 7.92 11.19
CA ASP A 153 39.97 8.24 11.09
C ASP A 153 40.18 9.56 10.35
N PHE A 154 39.39 9.77 9.30
CA PHE A 154 39.29 11.05 8.62
C PHE A 154 38.89 12.14 9.63
N ALA A 155 37.73 12.02 10.29
CA ALA A 155 37.22 13.04 11.22
C ALA A 155 38.19 13.37 12.38
N ALA A 156 38.94 12.39 12.87
CA ALA A 156 39.89 12.55 13.97
C ALA A 156 41.25 13.17 13.56
N SER A 157 41.53 13.28 12.26
CA SER A 157 42.81 13.81 11.77
C SER A 157 42.89 15.34 11.94
N PRO A 158 44.02 15.92 12.39
CA PRO A 158 44.23 17.39 12.47
C PRO A 158 44.22 18.03 11.07
N ARG A 159 43.57 19.19 10.89
CA ARG A 159 43.41 19.81 9.55
C ARG A 159 43.36 21.33 9.55
N GLY A 160 43.52 21.89 8.35
CA GLY A 160 43.26 23.30 8.06
C GLY A 160 44.48 24.21 8.19
N LEU A 161 45.69 23.65 8.25
CA LEU A 161 46.93 24.43 8.36
C LEU A 161 47.79 24.37 7.08
N ASN A 162 47.87 23.23 6.39
CA ASN A 162 48.66 23.05 5.15
C ASN A 162 47.93 22.17 4.12
N GLY A 163 47.97 22.55 2.84
CA GLY A 163 47.36 21.77 1.74
C GLY A 163 47.99 20.37 1.51
N THR A 164 49.17 20.11 2.08
CA THR A 164 49.85 18.80 2.02
C THR A 164 49.13 17.73 2.83
N ASP A 165 48.53 18.09 3.95
CA ASP A 165 47.80 17.13 4.80
C ASP A 165 46.45 16.75 4.16
N ASP A 166 45.83 17.69 3.44
CA ASP A 166 44.59 17.46 2.69
C ASP A 166 44.81 16.46 1.54
N GLN A 167 45.98 16.50 0.87
CA GLN A 167 46.34 15.57 -0.20
C GLN A 167 46.41 14.11 0.26
N ARG A 168 46.68 13.84 1.54
CA ARG A 168 46.69 12.46 2.09
C ARG A 168 45.32 11.77 1.96
N TRP A 169 44.25 12.55 1.95
CA TRP A 169 42.88 12.05 1.85
C TRP A 169 42.30 12.12 0.45
N HIS A 170 43.03 12.72 -0.50
CA HIS A 170 42.62 12.79 -1.89
C HIS A 170 42.50 11.39 -2.51
N GLN A 171 41.35 11.10 -3.12
CA GLN A 171 41.01 9.81 -3.74
C GLN A 171 41.15 8.60 -2.80
N ARG A 172 41.20 8.82 -1.49
CA ARG A 172 41.19 7.72 -0.54
C ARG A 172 39.74 7.29 -0.30
N GLY A 173 39.50 5.99 -0.24
CA GLY A 173 38.17 5.44 -0.10
C GLY A 173 38.16 3.96 0.25
N VAL A 174 36.95 3.42 0.41
CA VAL A 174 36.73 2.01 0.70
C VAL A 174 35.41 1.54 0.12
N CYS A 175 35.38 0.27 -0.30
CA CYS A 175 34.19 -0.38 -0.84
C CYS A 175 33.72 -1.52 0.05
N GLN A 176 32.46 -1.91 -0.07
CA GLN A 176 31.89 -3.06 0.63
C GLN A 176 30.76 -3.71 -0.17
N TYR A 177 30.42 -4.93 0.22
CA TYR A 177 29.28 -5.66 -0.32
C TYR A 177 28.01 -5.43 0.50
N GLY A 178 26.91 -5.15 -0.18
CA GLY A 178 25.57 -5.20 0.40
C GLY A 178 24.97 -6.59 0.17
N LEU A 179 24.57 -7.26 1.25
CA LEU A 179 23.95 -8.57 1.21
C LEU A 179 22.48 -8.51 1.67
N PHE A 180 21.66 -9.43 1.17
CA PHE A 180 20.33 -9.71 1.67
C PHE A 180 20.19 -11.22 1.81
N ALA A 181 20.06 -11.70 3.05
CA ALA A 181 19.99 -13.13 3.35
C ALA A 181 21.19 -13.90 2.72
N GLY A 182 22.39 -13.34 2.86
CA GLY A 182 23.63 -13.89 2.32
C GLY A 182 23.86 -13.70 0.81
N THR A 183 22.88 -13.19 0.06
CA THR A 183 23.02 -12.95 -1.40
C THR A 183 23.45 -11.51 -1.67
N THR A 184 24.41 -11.28 -2.56
CA THR A 184 24.86 -9.92 -2.91
C THR A 184 23.79 -9.13 -3.64
N VAL A 185 23.28 -8.08 -3.00
CA VAL A 185 22.23 -7.19 -3.53
C VAL A 185 22.75 -5.82 -3.94
N GLY A 186 24.03 -5.55 -3.74
CA GLY A 186 24.66 -4.31 -4.20
C GLY A 186 26.13 -4.23 -3.84
N LYS A 187 26.82 -3.29 -4.47
CA LYS A 187 28.20 -2.91 -4.15
C LYS A 187 28.20 -1.41 -3.89
N GLN A 188 28.82 -0.99 -2.80
CA GLN A 188 28.87 0.43 -2.45
C GLN A 188 30.29 0.85 -2.12
N CYS A 189 30.64 2.09 -2.45
CA CYS A 189 31.92 2.69 -2.11
C CYS A 189 31.74 4.10 -1.59
N ILE A 190 32.69 4.52 -0.78
CA ILE A 190 32.85 5.90 -0.36
C ILE A 190 34.28 6.34 -0.65
N TRP A 191 34.45 7.57 -1.09
CA TRP A 191 35.76 8.19 -1.17
C TRP A 191 35.69 9.70 -1.01
N LEU A 192 36.84 10.28 -0.76
CA LEU A 192 37.02 11.70 -0.55
C LEU A 192 37.84 12.30 -1.69
N THR A 193 37.39 13.44 -2.19
CA THR A 193 38.15 14.29 -3.10
C THR A 193 38.44 15.61 -2.39
N THR A 194 39.64 16.16 -2.55
CA THR A 194 39.97 17.51 -2.04
C THR A 194 39.26 18.57 -2.88
N GLY A 195 38.71 19.59 -2.23
CA GLY A 195 37.91 20.63 -2.87
C GLY A 195 36.43 20.30 -2.94
N ASP A 196 35.64 21.29 -3.32
CA ASP A 196 34.22 21.19 -3.59
C ASP A 196 33.97 20.93 -5.08
N ASP A 197 33.77 19.67 -5.46
CA ASP A 197 33.47 19.26 -6.84
C ASP A 197 32.07 19.74 -7.30
N LEU A 198 31.20 20.19 -6.40
CA LEU A 198 29.85 20.69 -6.72
C LEU A 198 29.88 22.15 -7.16
N THR A 199 30.65 22.98 -6.44
CA THR A 199 30.79 24.42 -6.70
C THR A 199 32.09 24.80 -7.42
N GLN A 200 32.99 23.84 -7.61
CA GLN A 200 34.33 24.02 -8.16
C GLN A 200 35.26 24.91 -7.33
N ASP A 201 35.02 24.98 -6.02
CA ASP A 201 35.86 25.75 -5.10
C ASP A 201 36.91 24.84 -4.45
N ASP A 202 38.19 25.10 -4.72
CA ASP A 202 39.32 24.34 -4.19
C ASP A 202 39.83 24.91 -2.86
N ALA A 203 38.90 25.45 -2.04
CA ALA A 203 39.22 26.00 -0.74
C ALA A 203 39.88 24.94 0.17
N PRO A 204 40.98 25.27 0.88
CA PRO A 204 41.65 24.34 1.77
C PRO A 204 40.71 23.92 2.92
N GLY A 205 40.80 22.66 3.34
CA GLY A 205 39.92 22.08 4.36
C GLY A 205 38.49 21.77 3.91
N VAL A 206 38.17 21.90 2.62
CA VAL A 206 36.90 21.44 2.02
C VAL A 206 37.14 20.14 1.26
N PHE A 207 36.23 19.17 1.44
CA PHE A 207 36.30 17.86 0.78
C PHE A 207 34.97 17.50 0.17
N THR A 208 34.97 16.83 -0.96
CA THR A 208 33.77 16.19 -1.50
C THR A 208 33.75 14.72 -1.10
N LEU A 209 32.76 14.32 -0.32
CA LEU A 209 32.45 12.91 -0.07
C LEU A 209 31.56 12.40 -1.21
N THR A 210 32.03 11.38 -1.90
CA THR A 210 31.23 10.67 -2.89
C THR A 210 30.84 9.30 -2.33
N PHE A 211 29.54 9.04 -2.29
CA PHE A 211 28.94 7.75 -2.00
C PHE A 211 28.35 7.18 -3.27
N ILE A 212 28.65 5.92 -3.57
CA ILE A 212 28.02 5.21 -4.69
C ILE A 212 27.35 3.93 -4.22
N PHE A 213 26.27 3.58 -4.90
CA PHE A 213 25.61 2.29 -4.76
C PHE A 213 25.29 1.72 -6.14
N GLN A 214 25.92 0.60 -6.49
CA GLN A 214 25.70 -0.09 -7.75
C GLN A 214 24.82 -1.33 -7.53
N LEU A 215 23.75 -1.44 -8.34
CA LEU A 215 22.85 -2.59 -8.31
C LEU A 215 23.43 -3.82 -9.02
N PRO A 216 23.00 -5.04 -8.60
CA PRO A 216 23.32 -6.29 -9.26
C PRO A 216 22.61 -6.45 -10.64
N ARG A 217 23.31 -7.07 -11.58
CA ARG A 217 22.89 -7.54 -12.90
C ARG A 217 22.27 -8.92 -12.73
N PHE A 218 20.99 -8.93 -12.36
CA PHE A 218 20.24 -10.17 -12.25
C PHE A 218 19.30 -10.36 -13.44
N TYR A 219 19.84 -10.61 -14.62
CA TYR A 219 19.05 -10.73 -15.86
C TYR A 219 17.90 -11.75 -15.73
N VAL A 220 18.21 -12.98 -15.33
CA VAL A 220 17.22 -14.05 -15.14
C VAL A 220 16.21 -13.69 -14.05
N TRP A 221 16.68 -13.09 -12.94
CA TRP A 221 15.81 -12.68 -11.83
C TRP A 221 14.79 -11.62 -12.24
N LEU A 222 15.17 -10.67 -13.12
CA LEU A 222 14.25 -9.66 -13.61
C LEU A 222 13.07 -10.29 -14.36
N TRP A 223 13.33 -11.32 -15.18
CA TRP A 223 12.27 -12.08 -15.86
C TRP A 223 11.40 -12.88 -14.90
N VAL A 224 12.00 -13.52 -13.89
CA VAL A 224 11.26 -14.23 -12.84
C VAL A 224 10.34 -13.27 -12.08
N LYS A 225 10.86 -12.10 -11.66
CA LYS A 225 10.07 -11.04 -11.01
C LYS A 225 8.93 -10.54 -11.91
N PHE A 226 9.21 -10.34 -13.19
CA PHE A 226 8.19 -9.90 -14.14
C PHE A 226 7.07 -10.93 -14.30
N GLY A 227 7.42 -12.21 -14.52
CA GLY A 227 6.44 -13.29 -14.60
C GLY A 227 5.62 -13.42 -13.31
N TYR A 228 6.27 -13.34 -12.15
CA TYR A 228 5.62 -13.34 -10.84
C TYR A 228 4.60 -12.20 -10.71
N ARG A 229 4.97 -10.98 -11.10
CA ARG A 229 4.07 -9.82 -11.12
C ARG A 229 2.89 -10.06 -12.06
N CYS A 230 3.12 -10.47 -13.30
CA CYS A 230 2.03 -10.80 -14.23
C CYS A 230 1.04 -11.81 -13.64
N LEU A 231 1.51 -12.86 -12.97
CA LEU A 231 0.66 -13.85 -12.30
C LEU A 231 -0.17 -13.23 -11.17
N ILE A 232 0.43 -12.41 -10.31
CA ILE A 232 -0.30 -11.70 -9.25
C ILE A 232 -1.35 -10.75 -9.85
N SER A 233 -1.02 -10.01 -10.90
CA SER A 233 -1.99 -9.13 -11.58
C SER A 233 -3.21 -9.89 -12.05
N LEU A 234 -2.99 -11.02 -12.74
CA LEU A 234 -4.06 -11.86 -13.25
C LEU A 234 -4.90 -12.44 -12.10
N TYR A 235 -4.24 -12.89 -11.03
CA TYR A 235 -4.90 -13.40 -9.83
C TYR A 235 -5.78 -12.32 -9.16
N VAL A 236 -5.27 -11.09 -9.01
CA VAL A 236 -6.02 -9.95 -8.45
C VAL A 236 -7.23 -9.61 -9.32
N CYS A 237 -7.07 -9.55 -10.65
CA CYS A 237 -8.17 -9.34 -11.58
C CYS A 237 -9.26 -10.42 -11.45
N PHE A 238 -8.83 -11.68 -11.37
CA PHE A 238 -9.73 -12.82 -11.19
C PHE A 238 -10.49 -12.73 -9.85
N GLU A 239 -9.79 -12.43 -8.76
CA GLU A 239 -10.40 -12.24 -7.43
C GLU A 239 -11.39 -11.06 -7.44
N MET A 240 -11.04 -9.92 -8.02
CA MET A 240 -11.96 -8.77 -8.15
C MET A 240 -13.24 -9.14 -8.92
N TRP A 241 -13.10 -9.90 -10.01
CA TRP A 241 -14.25 -10.36 -10.78
C TRP A 241 -15.12 -11.31 -9.97
N ARG A 242 -14.51 -12.36 -9.40
CA ARG A 242 -15.19 -13.42 -8.63
C ARG A 242 -15.93 -12.85 -7.43
N GLU A 243 -15.28 -11.94 -6.71
CA GLU A 243 -15.71 -11.47 -5.41
C GLU A 243 -16.56 -10.21 -5.42
N TYR A 244 -16.55 -9.45 -6.52
CA TYR A 244 -17.26 -8.17 -6.57
C TYR A 244 -18.06 -7.95 -7.84
N TYR A 245 -17.39 -7.88 -9.00
CA TYR A 245 -18.05 -7.46 -10.24
C TYR A 245 -19.12 -8.46 -10.72
N ARG A 246 -18.90 -9.77 -10.53
CA ARG A 246 -19.92 -10.79 -10.79
C ARG A 246 -21.19 -10.58 -9.95
N HIS A 247 -21.04 -10.14 -8.70
CA HIS A 247 -22.19 -9.88 -7.83
C HIS A 247 -22.91 -8.57 -8.19
N CYS A 248 -22.19 -7.56 -8.69
CA CYS A 248 -22.80 -6.33 -9.19
C CYS A 248 -23.63 -6.58 -10.47
N THR A 249 -23.13 -7.40 -11.39
CA THR A 249 -23.87 -7.76 -12.61
C THR A 249 -25.12 -8.57 -12.30
N HIS A 250 -25.04 -9.53 -11.37
CA HIS A 250 -26.20 -10.29 -10.90
C HIS A 250 -27.26 -9.39 -10.24
N LEU A 251 -26.84 -8.44 -9.41
CA LEU A 251 -27.74 -7.45 -8.79
C LEU A 251 -28.50 -6.62 -9.85
N CYS A 252 -27.80 -6.18 -10.88
CA CYS A 252 -28.42 -5.43 -11.99
C CYS A 252 -29.52 -6.25 -12.67
N ALA A 253 -29.24 -7.53 -12.97
CA ALA A 253 -30.23 -8.42 -13.58
C ALA A 253 -31.47 -8.65 -12.70
N ILE A 254 -31.29 -8.75 -11.38
CA ILE A 254 -32.40 -8.90 -10.43
C ILE A 254 -33.28 -7.64 -10.39
N VAL A 255 -32.67 -6.46 -10.27
CA VAL A 255 -33.42 -5.19 -10.23
C VAL A 255 -34.15 -4.94 -11.56
N GLN A 256 -33.54 -5.31 -12.69
CA GLN A 256 -34.19 -5.25 -14.00
C GLN A 256 -35.44 -6.14 -14.08
N ARG A 257 -35.44 -7.29 -13.40
CA ARG A 257 -36.53 -8.27 -13.46
C ARG A 257 -37.64 -8.02 -12.44
N PHE A 258 -37.30 -7.57 -11.23
CA PHE A 258 -38.24 -7.51 -10.10
C PHE A 258 -38.47 -6.10 -9.53
N GLY A 259 -37.64 -5.11 -9.88
CA GLY A 259 -37.68 -3.79 -9.27
C GLY A 259 -37.08 -3.76 -7.86
N HIS A 260 -37.53 -2.82 -7.03
CA HIS A 260 -37.02 -2.63 -5.65
C HIS A 260 -37.97 -3.11 -4.54
N THR A 261 -39.28 -3.20 -4.79
CA THR A 261 -40.32 -3.53 -3.79
C THR A 261 -41.41 -4.43 -4.35
N VAL A 262 -42.16 -5.09 -3.47
CA VAL A 262 -43.34 -5.90 -3.79
C VAL A 262 -44.56 -5.36 -3.02
N PRO A 263 -45.72 -5.15 -3.68
CA PRO A 263 -46.01 -5.39 -5.09
C PRO A 263 -45.22 -4.47 -6.03
N THR A 264 -44.86 -5.03 -7.19
CA THR A 264 -43.98 -4.40 -8.18
C THR A 264 -44.56 -3.05 -8.63
N PRO A 265 -43.81 -1.94 -8.53
CA PRO A 265 -44.29 -0.64 -8.99
C PRO A 265 -44.59 -0.65 -10.49
N THR A 266 -45.59 0.12 -10.94
CA THR A 266 -45.93 0.25 -12.37
C THR A 266 -44.69 0.68 -13.16
N SER A 267 -44.26 -0.16 -14.10
CA SER A 267 -42.92 -0.14 -14.69
C SER A 267 -42.54 1.16 -15.43
N LEU A 268 -43.52 1.88 -15.95
CA LEU A 268 -43.32 3.12 -16.72
C LEU A 268 -42.92 4.33 -15.85
N ALA A 269 -43.17 4.29 -14.53
CA ALA A 269 -42.91 5.43 -13.66
C ALA A 269 -41.53 5.39 -12.99
N TRP A 270 -40.87 4.23 -12.93
CA TRP A 270 -39.69 4.01 -12.10
C TRP A 270 -38.44 3.67 -12.90
N GLN A 271 -37.35 4.38 -12.58
CA GLN A 271 -36.02 4.17 -13.14
C GLN A 271 -35.01 3.96 -12.00
N TYR A 272 -33.99 3.15 -12.24
CA TYR A 272 -32.98 2.83 -11.23
C TYR A 272 -31.58 3.21 -11.69
N ASP A 273 -30.85 3.94 -10.85
CA ASP A 273 -29.42 4.15 -11.03
C ASP A 273 -28.66 3.30 -10.00
N LEU A 274 -27.81 2.41 -10.50
CA LEU A 274 -26.89 1.64 -9.67
C LEU A 274 -25.55 2.37 -9.54
N VAL A 275 -25.17 2.66 -8.30
CA VAL A 275 -23.87 3.24 -7.92
C VAL A 275 -23.04 2.11 -7.33
N MET A 276 -22.02 1.67 -8.07
CA MET A 276 -21.02 0.73 -7.56
C MET A 276 -20.12 1.36 -6.50
N GLY A 277 -19.76 0.53 -5.54
CA GLY A 277 -18.67 0.78 -4.60
C GLY A 277 -17.29 0.43 -5.17
N ASP A 278 -16.34 0.38 -4.24
CA ASP A 278 -14.92 0.16 -4.45
C ASP A 278 -14.52 -1.24 -3.95
N PRO A 279 -14.07 -2.15 -4.84
CA PRO A 279 -13.66 -3.51 -4.48
C PRO A 279 -12.34 -3.56 -3.70
N THR A 280 -11.57 -2.47 -3.64
CA THR A 280 -10.21 -2.43 -3.06
C THR A 280 -10.14 -3.14 -1.72
N ALA A 281 -11.05 -2.82 -0.78
CA ALA A 281 -11.01 -3.39 0.57
C ALA A 281 -11.17 -4.93 0.62
N LEU A 282 -11.87 -5.53 -0.35
CA LEU A 282 -12.00 -7.00 -0.43
C LEU A 282 -10.67 -7.66 -0.78
N ILE A 283 -9.94 -7.08 -1.73
CA ILE A 283 -8.66 -7.60 -2.20
C ILE A 283 -7.57 -7.40 -1.16
N LEU A 284 -7.57 -6.24 -0.48
CA LEU A 284 -6.61 -5.96 0.60
C LEU A 284 -6.79 -6.87 1.83
N LEU A 285 -7.97 -7.49 1.99
CA LEU A 285 -8.24 -8.43 3.06
C LEU A 285 -7.85 -9.87 2.70
N ASP A 286 -7.58 -10.15 1.43
CA ASP A 286 -7.13 -11.47 1.02
C ASP A 286 -5.68 -11.68 1.52
N PRO A 287 -5.44 -12.68 2.39
CA PRO A 287 -4.12 -12.92 2.97
C PRO A 287 -3.13 -13.44 1.93
N VAL A 288 -3.59 -14.15 0.90
CA VAL A 288 -2.75 -14.66 -0.18
C VAL A 288 -2.27 -13.49 -1.04
N VAL A 289 -3.20 -12.60 -1.43
CA VAL A 289 -2.84 -11.38 -2.17
C VAL A 289 -1.85 -10.53 -1.37
N SER A 290 -2.19 -10.22 -0.12
CA SER A 290 -1.34 -9.37 0.74
C SER A 290 0.04 -9.98 0.99
N ALA A 291 0.13 -11.30 1.16
CA ALA A 291 1.40 -12.02 1.30
C ALA A 291 2.20 -12.00 -0.01
N ALA A 292 1.55 -12.21 -1.16
CA ALA A 292 2.22 -12.19 -2.46
C ALA A 292 2.82 -10.81 -2.78
N PHE A 293 2.10 -9.72 -2.47
CA PHE A 293 2.62 -8.36 -2.60
C PHE A 293 3.70 -8.03 -1.58
N THR A 294 3.58 -8.51 -0.35
CA THR A 294 4.64 -8.38 0.66
C THR A 294 5.92 -9.06 0.17
N LEU A 295 5.79 -10.27 -0.39
CA LEU A 295 6.90 -11.00 -0.99
C LEU A 295 7.47 -10.22 -2.18
N ASP A 296 6.65 -9.65 -3.07
CA ASP A 296 7.13 -8.82 -4.18
C ASP A 296 8.03 -7.65 -3.73
N VAL A 297 7.68 -7.00 -2.61
CA VAL A 297 8.51 -5.95 -2.00
C VAL A 297 9.83 -6.54 -1.50
N TRP A 298 9.79 -7.70 -0.85
CA TRP A 298 10.97 -8.41 -0.36
C TRP A 298 11.89 -8.92 -1.47
N LEU A 299 11.35 -9.30 -2.64
CA LEU A 299 12.14 -9.67 -3.81
C LEU A 299 12.79 -8.47 -4.51
N SER A 300 12.45 -7.25 -4.08
CA SER A 300 12.90 -5.97 -4.67
C SER A 300 13.57 -5.07 -3.62
N MET A 301 14.22 -5.69 -2.62
CA MET A 301 14.85 -4.99 -1.50
C MET A 301 16.07 -4.17 -1.90
N GLU A 302 16.77 -4.55 -2.98
CA GLU A 302 17.87 -3.78 -3.54
C GLU A 302 17.43 -2.37 -3.94
N TYR A 303 16.21 -2.26 -4.50
CA TYR A 303 15.62 -0.99 -4.88
C TYR A 303 14.99 -0.25 -3.69
N MET A 304 14.57 -0.99 -2.65
CA MET A 304 14.11 -0.37 -1.39
C MET A 304 15.27 0.33 -0.67
N GLY A 305 16.45 -0.29 -0.60
CA GLY A 305 17.64 0.33 -0.01
C GLY A 305 18.02 1.62 -0.73
N ILE A 306 17.96 1.63 -2.06
CA ILE A 306 18.19 2.85 -2.84
C ILE A 306 17.12 3.91 -2.61
N ALA A 307 15.85 3.52 -2.61
CA ALA A 307 14.75 4.44 -2.31
C ALA A 307 14.92 5.10 -0.94
N MET A 308 15.47 4.36 0.03
CA MET A 308 15.87 4.85 1.35
C MET A 308 16.89 5.99 1.25
N VAL A 309 17.98 5.77 0.51
CA VAL A 309 19.00 6.80 0.32
C VAL A 309 18.45 8.00 -0.46
N ARG A 310 17.60 7.77 -1.46
CA ARG A 310 16.93 8.85 -2.22
C ARG A 310 15.97 9.66 -1.36
N ALA A 311 15.32 9.04 -0.37
CA ALA A 311 14.42 9.73 0.55
C ALA A 311 15.12 10.71 1.49
N THR A 312 16.43 10.56 1.71
CA THR A 312 17.21 11.54 2.50
C THR A 312 17.64 12.76 1.68
N GLN A 313 17.47 12.74 0.34
CA GLN A 313 17.83 13.85 -0.55
C GLN A 313 16.71 14.90 -0.64
N ILE A 314 16.50 15.64 0.45
CA ILE A 314 15.42 16.65 0.53
C ILE A 314 15.63 17.83 -0.45
N ALA A 315 16.87 18.07 -0.87
CA ALA A 315 17.22 19.13 -1.82
C ALA A 315 16.70 18.86 -3.25
N ASP A 316 16.54 17.60 -3.64
CA ASP A 316 16.01 17.20 -4.96
C ASP A 316 14.59 16.64 -4.82
N LEU A 317 13.59 17.52 -5.00
CA LEU A 317 12.18 17.18 -4.87
C LEU A 317 11.74 16.08 -5.86
N TYR A 318 12.38 15.96 -7.02
CA TYR A 318 12.05 14.92 -7.99
C TYR A 318 12.50 13.54 -7.50
N THR A 319 13.73 13.45 -7.01
CA THR A 319 14.27 12.20 -6.43
C THR A 319 13.51 11.80 -5.17
N LEU A 320 13.15 12.77 -4.31
CA LEU A 320 12.30 12.54 -3.15
C LEU A 320 10.90 12.03 -3.54
N PHE A 321 10.30 12.60 -4.59
CA PHE A 321 9.00 12.15 -5.11
C PHE A 321 9.06 10.71 -5.63
N LEU A 322 10.11 10.33 -6.37
CA LEU A 322 10.32 8.95 -6.82
C LEU A 322 10.47 7.98 -5.63
N ALA A 323 11.23 8.37 -4.61
CA ALA A 323 11.36 7.59 -3.38
C ALA A 323 10.01 7.39 -2.68
N PHE A 324 9.22 8.46 -2.52
CA PHE A 324 7.87 8.39 -1.94
C PHE A 324 6.95 7.46 -2.73
N MET A 325 6.97 7.55 -4.06
CA MET A 325 6.19 6.67 -4.93
C MET A 325 6.61 5.21 -4.75
N TYR A 326 7.91 4.91 -4.63
CA TYR A 326 8.38 3.56 -4.38
C TYR A 326 7.97 3.05 -3.00
N PHE A 327 8.15 3.86 -1.94
CA PHE A 327 7.81 3.52 -0.56
C PHE A 327 6.33 3.25 -0.34
N SER A 328 5.44 3.79 -1.17
CA SER A 328 4.01 3.48 -1.08
C SER A 328 3.69 1.97 -1.18
N ARG A 329 4.59 1.16 -1.76
CA ARG A 329 4.44 -0.31 -1.81
C ARG A 329 4.57 -0.97 -0.42
N THR A 330 5.19 -0.31 0.54
CA THR A 330 5.30 -0.82 1.93
C THR A 330 3.95 -0.91 2.65
N VAL A 331 2.89 -0.28 2.11
CA VAL A 331 1.52 -0.42 2.62
C VAL A 331 1.05 -1.87 2.66
N TRP A 332 1.59 -2.74 1.81
CA TRP A 332 1.26 -4.16 1.81
C TRP A 332 1.66 -4.87 3.10
N PHE A 333 2.69 -4.40 3.80
CA PHE A 333 3.04 -4.89 5.14
C PHE A 333 1.93 -4.60 6.15
N ALA A 334 1.36 -3.39 6.10
CA ALA A 334 0.22 -2.98 6.91
C ALA A 334 -1.02 -3.83 6.60
N TYR A 335 -1.34 -4.07 5.32
CA TYR A 335 -2.50 -4.88 4.93
C TYR A 335 -2.34 -6.36 5.29
N LEU A 336 -1.15 -6.94 5.10
CA LEU A 336 -0.85 -8.29 5.55
C LEU A 336 -1.05 -8.41 7.08
N ALA A 337 -0.51 -7.47 7.85
CA ALA A 337 -0.67 -7.45 9.31
C ALA A 337 -2.14 -7.35 9.74
N LEU A 338 -2.94 -6.52 9.08
CA LEU A 338 -4.38 -6.42 9.32
C LEU A 338 -5.14 -7.70 8.93
N SER A 339 -4.75 -8.36 7.84
CA SER A 339 -5.37 -9.63 7.41
C SER A 339 -5.07 -10.78 8.41
N VAL A 340 -3.82 -10.87 8.89
CA VAL A 340 -3.41 -11.85 9.90
C VAL A 340 -4.07 -11.55 11.24
N SER A 341 -4.07 -10.29 11.68
CA SER A 341 -4.72 -9.85 12.91
C SER A 341 -6.22 -10.17 12.88
N SER A 342 -6.88 -10.02 11.72
CA SER A 342 -8.28 -10.39 11.52
C SER A 342 -8.54 -11.86 11.87
N LYS A 343 -7.72 -12.77 11.32
CA LYS A 343 -7.81 -14.22 11.59
C LYS A 343 -7.52 -14.54 13.06
N VAL A 344 -6.54 -13.89 13.65
CA VAL A 344 -6.17 -14.07 15.07
C VAL A 344 -7.31 -13.62 15.99
N LEU A 345 -7.86 -12.43 15.75
CA LEU A 345 -8.99 -11.90 16.54
C LEU A 345 -10.21 -12.80 16.44
N LYS A 346 -10.48 -13.37 15.26
CA LYS A 346 -11.53 -14.38 15.05
C LYS A 346 -11.27 -15.65 15.83
N ARG A 347 -10.06 -16.19 15.75
CA ARG A 347 -9.67 -17.43 16.46
C ARG A 347 -9.84 -17.30 17.97
N PHE A 348 -9.58 -16.13 18.53
CA PHE A 348 -9.71 -15.85 19.96
C PHE A 348 -11.04 -15.18 20.37
N ALA A 349 -11.97 -14.96 19.43
CA ALA A 349 -13.24 -14.26 19.66
C ALA A 349 -13.10 -12.88 20.36
N LYS A 350 -12.04 -12.14 20.00
CA LYS A 350 -11.67 -10.82 20.54
C LYS A 350 -11.94 -9.66 19.57
N GLU A 351 -12.91 -9.80 18.67
CA GLU A 351 -13.23 -8.82 17.62
C GLU A 351 -13.66 -7.45 18.20
N HIS A 352 -14.17 -7.43 19.43
CA HIS A 352 -14.54 -6.20 20.14
C HIS A 352 -13.32 -5.34 20.55
N VAL A 353 -12.13 -5.95 20.66
CA VAL A 353 -10.89 -5.24 21.04
C VAL A 353 -10.37 -4.38 19.87
N PHE A 354 -10.87 -4.58 18.65
CA PHE A 354 -10.36 -3.92 17.46
C PHE A 354 -11.44 -3.11 16.73
N ALA A 355 -11.14 -1.84 16.44
CA ALA A 355 -11.98 -1.01 15.60
C ALA A 355 -11.50 -1.08 14.14
N GLY A 356 -12.38 -1.53 13.24
CA GLY A 356 -12.07 -1.61 11.82
C GLY A 356 -11.58 -0.27 11.25
N VAL A 357 -10.47 -0.32 10.53
CA VAL A 357 -9.77 0.85 9.98
C VAL A 357 -10.16 1.05 8.51
N ASP A 358 -10.17 2.30 8.05
CA ASP A 358 -10.37 2.61 6.64
C ASP A 358 -9.07 2.35 5.87
N PRO A 359 -9.08 1.52 4.80
CA PRO A 359 -7.85 1.16 4.09
C PRO A 359 -7.17 2.35 3.40
N THR A 360 -7.91 3.40 3.04
CA THR A 360 -7.36 4.64 2.47
C THR A 360 -6.61 5.42 3.54
N VAL A 361 -7.15 5.48 4.75
CA VAL A 361 -6.48 6.13 5.89
C VAL A 361 -5.17 5.40 6.21
N VAL A 362 -5.17 4.06 6.20
CA VAL A 362 -3.94 3.27 6.36
C VAL A 362 -2.91 3.64 5.28
N ALA A 363 -3.30 3.67 4.01
CA ALA A 363 -2.39 4.02 2.92
C ALA A 363 -1.79 5.41 3.07
N ILE A 364 -2.62 6.42 3.39
CA ILE A 364 -2.17 7.80 3.60
C ILE A 364 -1.21 7.86 4.80
N CYS A 365 -1.58 7.24 5.92
CA CYS A 365 -0.75 7.25 7.12
C CYS A 365 0.59 6.57 6.88
N VAL A 366 0.63 5.39 6.25
CA VAL A 366 1.88 4.70 5.92
C VAL A 366 2.73 5.56 4.98
N ALA A 367 2.14 6.14 3.94
CA ALA A 367 2.89 7.00 3.01
C ALA A 367 3.52 8.22 3.70
N VAL A 368 2.79 8.88 4.61
CA VAL A 368 3.29 10.04 5.37
C VAL A 368 4.27 9.63 6.48
N TYR A 369 4.10 8.45 7.08
CA TYR A 369 4.88 7.96 8.21
C TYR A 369 6.25 7.41 7.79
N VAL A 370 6.31 6.67 6.68
CA VAL A 370 7.50 5.89 6.31
C VAL A 370 8.72 6.78 6.08
N VAL A 371 8.60 7.85 5.28
CA VAL A 371 9.74 8.72 4.94
C VAL A 371 10.34 9.44 6.16
N PRO A 372 9.56 10.08 7.05
CA PRO A 372 10.12 10.67 8.28
C PRO A 372 10.78 9.65 9.21
N VAL A 373 10.20 8.45 9.35
CA VAL A 373 10.77 7.40 10.19
C VAL A 373 12.08 6.91 9.62
N ASP A 374 12.10 6.70 8.32
CA ASP A 374 13.29 6.31 7.57
C ASP A 374 14.42 7.34 7.71
N TYR A 375 14.07 8.62 7.56
CA TYR A 375 14.99 9.73 7.79
C TYR A 375 15.53 9.76 9.23
N LEU A 376 14.67 9.58 10.23
CA LEU A 376 15.07 9.52 11.64
C LEU A 376 15.96 8.31 11.92
N GLN A 377 15.67 7.16 11.33
CA GLN A 377 16.47 5.95 11.49
C GLN A 377 17.87 6.12 10.87
N ALA A 378 17.96 6.82 9.73
CA ALA A 378 19.20 7.08 9.03
C ALA A 378 20.02 8.25 9.59
N ASN A 379 19.42 9.20 10.32
CA ASN A 379 20.08 10.45 10.76
C ASN A 379 20.09 10.65 12.29
N THR A 380 19.82 9.61 13.07
CA THR A 380 19.94 9.68 14.54
C THR A 380 20.76 8.51 15.08
N ARG A 381 21.05 8.53 16.38
CA ARG A 381 21.78 7.45 17.08
C ARG A 381 21.07 6.07 17.02
N ILE A 382 19.81 6.02 16.56
CA ILE A 382 19.09 4.77 16.25
C ILE A 382 19.86 3.92 15.24
N VAL A 383 20.66 4.54 14.36
CA VAL A 383 21.48 3.83 13.36
C VAL A 383 22.43 2.79 13.98
N ASN A 384 22.85 2.97 15.23
CA ASN A 384 23.67 1.99 15.94
C ASN A 384 22.95 0.63 16.13
N ALA A 385 21.63 0.65 16.30
CA ALA A 385 20.84 -0.57 16.35
C ALA A 385 20.86 -1.30 15.00
N TYR A 386 20.82 -0.56 13.88
CA TYR A 386 20.95 -1.12 12.54
C TYR A 386 22.34 -1.71 12.28
N TYR A 387 23.42 -1.02 12.68
CA TYR A 387 24.77 -1.57 12.57
C TYR A 387 24.93 -2.87 13.35
N TRP A 388 24.31 -2.96 14.53
CA TRP A 388 24.29 -4.21 15.29
C TRP A 388 23.50 -5.29 14.56
N LEU A 389 22.28 -5.00 14.10
CA LEU A 389 21.44 -5.95 13.36
C LEU A 389 22.11 -6.48 12.10
N PHE A 390 22.78 -5.62 11.34
CA PHE A 390 23.42 -6.01 10.08
C PHE A 390 24.65 -6.90 10.25
N ARG A 391 25.24 -6.92 11.45
CA ARG A 391 26.36 -7.80 11.79
C ARG A 391 25.94 -9.19 12.23
N VAL A 392 24.71 -9.37 12.71
CA VAL A 392 24.23 -10.67 13.25
C VAL A 392 24.29 -11.80 12.21
N PRO A 393 23.86 -11.62 10.95
CA PRO A 393 23.93 -12.70 9.95
C PRO A 393 25.33 -12.96 9.40
N ALA A 394 26.27 -12.02 9.57
CA ALA A 394 27.60 -12.08 8.96
C ALA A 394 28.60 -12.86 9.83
N SER A 395 29.50 -13.61 9.20
CA SER A 395 30.65 -14.26 9.85
C SER A 395 31.65 -13.23 10.38
N ARG A 396 32.28 -13.52 11.54
CA ARG A 396 33.20 -12.60 12.22
C ARG A 396 34.34 -12.09 11.33
N ASP A 397 34.84 -12.93 10.43
CA ASP A 397 35.99 -12.59 9.58
C ASP A 397 35.63 -11.60 8.46
N THR A 398 34.37 -11.52 8.05
CA THR A 398 33.90 -10.67 6.94
C THR A 398 32.96 -9.56 7.41
N GLN A 399 32.65 -9.49 8.71
CA GLN A 399 31.67 -8.57 9.31
C GLN A 399 31.93 -7.08 9.05
N ASP A 400 33.16 -6.70 8.72
CA ASP A 400 33.52 -5.32 8.42
C ASP A 400 33.61 -5.00 6.92
N GLU A 401 33.60 -6.04 6.07
CA GLU A 401 33.70 -5.99 4.61
C GLU A 401 32.32 -6.03 3.92
N GLN A 402 31.29 -6.46 4.66
CA GLN A 402 29.93 -6.63 4.15
C GLN A 402 28.87 -6.24 5.17
N VAL A 403 27.68 -5.92 4.68
CA VAL A 403 26.51 -5.57 5.49
C VAL A 403 25.32 -6.39 5.00
N ASP A 404 24.73 -7.22 5.87
CA ASP A 404 23.49 -7.94 5.54
C ASP A 404 22.28 -7.19 6.06
N VAL A 405 21.44 -6.70 5.15
CA VAL A 405 20.32 -5.83 5.51
C VAL A 405 19.08 -6.59 5.99
N LEU A 406 19.04 -7.93 5.90
CA LEU A 406 17.85 -8.75 6.16
C LEU A 406 17.12 -8.37 7.47
N LEU A 407 17.85 -8.33 8.59
CA LEU A 407 17.24 -8.07 9.90
C LEU A 407 16.76 -6.63 10.06
N GLY A 408 17.43 -5.64 9.44
CA GLY A 408 16.90 -4.28 9.41
C GLY A 408 15.63 -4.18 8.56
N CYS A 409 15.53 -4.95 7.48
CA CYS A 409 14.33 -5.01 6.65
C CYS A 409 13.16 -5.70 7.38
N VAL A 410 13.45 -6.73 8.19
CA VAL A 410 12.47 -7.32 9.13
C VAL A 410 11.98 -6.25 10.10
N LEU A 411 12.89 -5.50 10.73
CA LEU A 411 12.54 -4.45 11.69
C LEU A 411 11.63 -3.39 11.04
N LEU A 412 12.02 -2.86 9.87
CA LEU A 412 11.22 -1.89 9.11
C LEU A 412 9.83 -2.46 8.76
N THR A 413 9.76 -3.70 8.31
CA THR A 413 8.50 -4.39 7.99
C THR A 413 7.60 -4.47 9.23
N ILE A 414 8.15 -4.85 10.38
CA ILE A 414 7.43 -4.92 11.66
C ILE A 414 6.96 -3.52 12.09
N SER A 415 7.80 -2.49 11.98
CA SER A 415 7.43 -1.11 12.33
C SER A 415 6.21 -0.64 11.54
N ILE A 416 6.20 -0.86 10.23
CA ILE A 416 5.09 -0.47 9.34
C ILE A 416 3.84 -1.34 9.60
N ALA A 417 4.03 -2.65 9.83
CA ALA A 417 2.96 -3.60 10.13
C ALA A 417 2.24 -3.31 11.45
N LEU A 418 2.97 -2.88 12.49
CA LEU A 418 2.41 -2.62 13.82
C LEU A 418 1.56 -1.35 13.87
N PHE A 419 1.90 -0.32 13.10
CA PHE A 419 1.20 0.96 13.10
C PHE A 419 -0.34 0.86 12.97
N PRO A 420 -0.91 0.24 11.92
CA PRO A 420 -2.36 0.15 11.77
C PRO A 420 -3.02 -0.77 12.82
N VAL A 421 -2.29 -1.77 13.33
CA VAL A 421 -2.78 -2.68 14.37
C VAL A 421 -2.95 -1.93 15.69
N LEU A 422 -1.92 -1.20 16.10
CA LEU A 422 -1.96 -0.35 17.30
C LEU A 422 -3.03 0.73 17.18
N TYR A 423 -3.15 1.37 16.01
CA TYR A 423 -4.22 2.34 15.75
C TYR A 423 -5.62 1.74 15.92
N GLY A 424 -5.87 0.54 15.36
CA GLY A 424 -7.18 -0.11 15.47
C GLY A 424 -7.54 -0.53 16.90
N VAL A 425 -6.56 -0.97 17.70
CA VAL A 425 -6.75 -1.28 19.13
C VAL A 425 -6.99 0.00 19.95
N ALA A 426 -6.15 1.02 19.77
CA ALA A 426 -6.28 2.30 20.48
C ALA A 426 -7.65 2.95 20.18
N ARG A 427 -8.06 2.95 18.91
CA ARG A 427 -9.36 3.48 18.48
C ARG A 427 -10.53 2.70 19.09
N SER A 428 -10.40 1.40 19.35
CA SER A 428 -11.44 0.64 20.04
C SER A 428 -11.59 1.07 21.50
N ARG A 429 -10.45 1.30 22.19
CA ARG A 429 -10.44 1.73 23.60
C ARG A 429 -10.97 3.16 23.80
N CYS A 430 -10.71 4.05 22.85
CA CYS A 430 -11.16 5.45 22.91
C CYS A 430 -12.60 5.66 22.40
N ARG A 431 -13.32 4.60 21.99
CA ARG A 431 -14.68 4.72 21.48
C ARG A 431 -15.68 4.83 22.63
N SER A 432 -16.15 6.04 22.90
CA SER A 432 -17.40 6.24 23.64
C SER A 432 -18.56 5.65 22.84
N THR A 433 -19.43 4.89 23.49
CA THR A 433 -20.66 4.30 22.92
C THR A 433 -21.83 5.26 23.05
N PRO A 434 -22.20 6.06 22.03
CA PRO A 434 -23.46 6.80 22.05
C PRO A 434 -24.64 5.89 21.69
N ALA A 435 -25.85 6.34 22.03
CA ALA A 435 -27.09 5.58 21.95
C ALA A 435 -27.44 5.07 20.52
N LEU A 436 -27.94 3.82 20.44
CA LEU A 436 -28.25 3.10 19.19
C LEU A 436 -29.35 3.75 18.33
N SER A 437 -30.31 4.46 18.92
CA SER A 437 -31.50 4.97 18.22
C SER A 437 -31.19 6.08 17.22
N SER A 438 -30.25 6.98 17.53
CA SER A 438 -29.77 8.04 16.63
C SER A 438 -28.94 7.50 15.46
N ARG A 439 -28.42 6.27 15.55
CA ARG A 439 -27.45 5.70 14.60
C ARG A 439 -28.06 4.90 13.45
N ARG A 440 -29.26 4.31 13.57
CA ARG A 440 -29.86 3.52 12.46
C ARG A 440 -30.09 4.35 11.20
N ALA A 441 -30.57 5.59 11.34
CA ALA A 441 -30.71 6.53 10.22
C ALA A 441 -29.35 6.98 9.64
N ALA A 442 -28.26 6.86 10.42
CA ALA A 442 -26.92 7.16 9.93
C ALA A 442 -26.35 6.05 9.05
N TYR A 443 -26.71 4.78 9.26
CA TYR A 443 -26.12 3.64 8.50
C TYR A 443 -26.58 3.55 7.05
N SER A 444 -27.82 3.92 6.76
CA SER A 444 -28.31 4.04 5.39
C SER A 444 -27.70 5.24 4.66
N SER A 445 -27.18 6.23 5.39
CA SER A 445 -26.62 7.44 4.81
C SER A 445 -25.26 7.20 4.16
N GLN A 446 -25.10 7.78 2.98
CA GLN A 446 -23.82 7.94 2.29
C GLN A 446 -22.72 8.61 3.14
N ALA A 447 -23.10 9.43 4.13
CA ALA A 447 -22.15 10.05 5.05
C ALA A 447 -21.45 9.04 5.97
N TYR A 448 -22.01 7.84 6.14
CA TYR A 448 -21.41 6.79 6.96
C TYR A 448 -20.30 6.00 6.24
N ASN A 449 -20.04 6.30 4.97
CA ASN A 449 -18.94 5.70 4.21
C ASN A 449 -17.56 6.20 4.66
N GLY A 450 -16.52 5.51 4.18
CA GLY A 450 -15.12 5.87 4.38
C GLY A 450 -14.74 7.24 3.82
N VAL A 451 -13.58 7.77 4.22
CA VAL A 451 -13.12 9.13 3.87
C VAL A 451 -13.13 9.34 2.36
N LYS A 452 -12.61 8.36 1.62
CA LYS A 452 -12.57 8.35 0.16
C LYS A 452 -13.96 8.49 -0.46
N ALA A 453 -14.90 7.63 -0.07
CA ALA A 453 -16.26 7.65 -0.60
C ALA A 453 -16.99 8.96 -0.23
N ARG A 454 -16.73 9.53 0.95
CA ARG A 454 -17.25 10.86 1.31
C ARG A 454 -16.71 11.95 0.39
N LEU A 455 -15.41 11.94 0.06
CA LEU A 455 -14.80 12.90 -0.85
C LEU A 455 -15.41 12.80 -2.25
N VAL A 456 -15.53 11.58 -2.77
CA VAL A 456 -16.14 11.30 -4.07
C VAL A 456 -17.60 11.78 -4.10
N LEU A 457 -18.37 11.48 -3.06
CA LEU A 457 -19.76 11.89 -2.94
C LEU A 457 -19.91 13.41 -2.72
N PHE A 458 -18.96 14.04 -2.03
CA PHE A 458 -18.91 15.50 -1.88
C PHE A 458 -18.72 16.19 -3.23
N VAL A 459 -17.77 15.73 -4.04
CA VAL A 459 -17.56 16.23 -5.41
C VAL A 459 -18.83 16.03 -6.24
N LEU A 460 -19.42 14.84 -6.21
CA LEU A 460 -20.66 14.53 -6.93
C LEU A 460 -21.84 15.43 -6.52
N ARG A 461 -22.01 15.70 -5.22
CA ARG A 461 -23.06 16.59 -4.71
C ARG A 461 -22.91 18.02 -5.18
N ARG A 462 -21.68 18.47 -5.43
CA ARG A 462 -21.42 19.80 -6.02
C ARG A 462 -21.97 19.91 -7.44
N PHE A 463 -21.98 18.80 -8.18
CA PHE A 463 -22.53 18.70 -9.54
C PHE A 463 -24.01 18.25 -9.59
N ARG A 464 -24.55 17.68 -8.51
CA ARG A 464 -25.96 17.24 -8.40
C ARG A 464 -26.64 17.86 -7.18
N ARG A 465 -27.16 19.08 -7.33
CA ARG A 465 -27.93 19.81 -6.27
C ARG A 465 -29.28 19.16 -5.89
N ARG A 466 -29.80 18.19 -6.65
CA ARG A 466 -31.19 17.69 -6.57
C ARG A 466 -31.44 16.45 -5.68
N ASP A 467 -30.42 15.79 -5.14
CA ASP A 467 -30.57 14.51 -4.41
C ASP A 467 -30.93 14.66 -2.90
N ARG A 468 -31.17 15.88 -2.40
CA ARG A 468 -31.33 16.15 -0.95
C ARG A 468 -32.63 15.64 -0.30
N GLN A 469 -33.61 15.17 -1.07
CA GLN A 469 -34.94 14.79 -0.57
C GLN A 469 -35.24 13.28 -0.61
N ALA A 470 -34.29 12.43 -1.03
CA ALA A 470 -34.51 11.00 -1.11
C ALA A 470 -34.43 10.32 0.28
N LEU A 471 -35.40 9.46 0.59
CA LEU A 471 -35.40 8.64 1.81
C LEU A 471 -34.30 7.57 1.71
N ALA A 472 -33.45 7.46 2.73
CA ALA A 472 -32.34 6.51 2.75
C ALA A 472 -32.69 5.26 3.57
N PHE A 473 -32.67 4.09 2.92
CA PHE A 473 -32.93 2.78 3.52
C PHE A 473 -31.67 1.90 3.48
N GLY A 474 -31.62 0.91 4.38
CA GLY A 474 -30.55 -0.08 4.45
C GLY A 474 -29.49 0.20 5.53
N GLY A 475 -28.33 -0.45 5.40
CA GLY A 475 -27.29 -0.51 6.41
C GLY A 475 -27.61 -1.40 7.61
N THR A 476 -28.58 -2.33 7.49
CA THR A 476 -28.97 -3.22 8.62
C THR A 476 -27.79 -4.04 9.11
N LEU A 477 -26.94 -4.48 8.19
CA LEU A 477 -25.70 -5.18 8.48
C LEU A 477 -24.77 -4.43 9.45
N TYR A 478 -24.68 -3.10 9.34
CA TYR A 478 -23.84 -2.31 10.24
C TYR A 478 -24.43 -2.18 11.64
N ALA A 479 -25.76 -2.23 11.77
CA ALA A 479 -26.41 -2.31 13.06
C ALA A 479 -26.10 -3.65 13.76
N VAL A 480 -26.09 -4.76 13.00
CA VAL A 480 -25.69 -6.08 13.50
C VAL A 480 -24.25 -6.06 14.00
N PHE A 481 -23.34 -5.48 13.20
CA PHE A 481 -21.92 -5.35 13.54
C PHE A 481 -21.62 -4.48 14.75
N GLU A 482 -22.50 -3.53 15.06
CA GLU A 482 -22.40 -2.70 16.26
C GLU A 482 -22.95 -3.43 17.48
N ALA A 483 -24.08 -4.15 17.32
CA ALA A 483 -24.68 -4.92 18.39
C ALA A 483 -23.76 -6.05 18.87
N ASN A 484 -23.13 -6.78 17.93
CA ASN A 484 -22.12 -7.77 18.26
C ASN A 484 -21.01 -7.83 17.19
N PRO A 485 -19.78 -7.40 17.51
CA PRO A 485 -18.65 -7.42 16.58
C PRO A 485 -18.30 -8.80 16.02
N ARG A 486 -18.72 -9.90 16.68
CA ARG A 486 -18.48 -11.28 16.20
C ARG A 486 -19.11 -11.56 14.85
N TYR A 487 -20.18 -10.84 14.47
CA TYR A 487 -20.80 -10.99 13.16
C TYR A 487 -19.97 -10.42 12.00
N LYS A 488 -18.94 -9.61 12.28
CA LYS A 488 -18.03 -9.15 11.22
C LYS A 488 -17.14 -10.29 10.78
N ARG A 489 -17.14 -10.66 9.50
CA ARG A 489 -16.17 -11.64 8.98
C ARG A 489 -14.73 -11.12 9.05
N TYR A 490 -14.55 -9.81 8.81
CA TYR A 490 -13.25 -9.15 8.83
C TYR A 490 -13.26 -7.96 9.80
N PRO A 491 -12.87 -8.14 11.08
CA PRO A 491 -12.92 -7.06 12.07
C PRO A 491 -11.94 -5.90 11.84
N THR A 492 -10.83 -6.11 11.11
CA THR A 492 -9.72 -5.15 11.05
C THR A 492 -9.84 -4.08 9.99
N ILE A 493 -10.54 -4.34 8.88
CA ILE A 493 -10.74 -3.38 7.78
C ILE A 493 -12.23 -3.12 7.59
N SER A 494 -12.58 -1.85 7.42
CA SER A 494 -13.95 -1.42 7.13
C SER A 494 -14.31 -1.69 5.67
N LEU A 495 -15.30 -2.56 5.44
CA LEU A 495 -15.82 -2.89 4.11
C LEU A 495 -16.87 -1.91 3.56
N ARG A 496 -17.08 -0.77 4.22
CA ARG A 496 -18.11 0.22 3.84
C ARG A 496 -17.98 0.79 2.43
N SER A 497 -16.77 0.79 1.88
CA SER A 497 -16.53 1.28 0.52
C SER A 497 -17.04 0.31 -0.55
N VAL A 498 -17.23 -0.97 -0.22
CA VAL A 498 -17.67 -2.04 -1.13
C VAL A 498 -19.15 -1.92 -1.46
N ASP A 499 -19.94 -1.35 -0.55
CA ASP A 499 -21.39 -1.27 -0.68
C ASP A 499 -21.83 -0.54 -1.95
N CYS A 500 -22.89 -1.07 -2.57
CA CYS A 500 -23.56 -0.44 -3.69
C CYS A 500 -24.70 0.44 -3.18
N PHE A 501 -25.04 1.48 -3.93
CA PHE A 501 -26.24 2.30 -3.68
C PHE A 501 -27.19 2.20 -4.86
N LEU A 502 -28.43 1.79 -4.60
CA LEU A 502 -29.50 1.78 -5.57
C LEU A 502 -30.34 3.04 -5.40
N VAL A 503 -30.30 3.93 -6.39
CA VAL A 503 -31.11 5.16 -6.39
C VAL A 503 -32.37 4.90 -7.20
N CYS A 504 -33.51 4.85 -6.51
CA CYS A 504 -34.82 4.64 -7.11
C CYS A 504 -35.43 6.00 -7.45
N LYS A 505 -35.67 6.23 -8.74
CA LYS A 505 -36.24 7.46 -9.29
C LYS A 505 -37.66 7.21 -9.76
N SER A 506 -38.58 8.08 -9.37
CA SER A 506 -39.92 8.13 -9.93
C SER A 506 -40.04 9.37 -10.81
N HIS A 507 -40.42 9.20 -12.07
CA HIS A 507 -40.47 10.28 -13.08
C HIS A 507 -39.18 11.11 -13.15
N GLY A 508 -38.02 10.43 -13.10
CA GLY A 508 -36.70 11.05 -13.13
C GLY A 508 -36.25 11.73 -11.82
N VAL A 509 -37.10 11.80 -10.80
CA VAL A 509 -36.79 12.40 -9.49
C VAL A 509 -36.41 11.31 -8.48
N PRO A 510 -35.25 11.40 -7.81
CA PRO A 510 -34.83 10.44 -6.79
C PRO A 510 -35.78 10.49 -5.59
N LYS A 511 -36.44 9.36 -5.30
CA LYS A 511 -37.36 9.24 -4.16
C LYS A 511 -36.75 8.42 -3.03
N GLN A 512 -36.01 7.37 -3.37
CA GLN A 512 -35.43 6.45 -2.39
C GLN A 512 -33.98 6.11 -2.76
N MET A 513 -33.16 5.90 -1.74
CA MET A 513 -31.80 5.42 -1.87
C MET A 513 -31.61 4.22 -0.95
N ILE A 514 -31.29 3.07 -1.53
CA ILE A 514 -31.10 1.82 -0.80
C ILE A 514 -29.61 1.51 -0.77
N ARG A 515 -29.03 1.43 0.41
CA ARG A 515 -27.67 0.93 0.60
C ARG A 515 -27.71 -0.60 0.54
N LEU A 516 -26.80 -1.19 -0.22
CA LEU A 516 -26.69 -2.64 -0.41
C LEU A 516 -25.30 -3.09 0.02
N SER A 517 -25.25 -3.91 1.06
CA SER A 517 -24.03 -4.49 1.60
C SER A 517 -23.88 -5.94 1.19
N LEU A 518 -22.63 -6.35 0.90
CA LEU A 518 -22.33 -7.71 0.47
C LEU A 518 -22.41 -8.66 1.68
N LEU A 519 -23.28 -9.67 1.61
CA LEU A 519 -23.47 -10.68 2.66
C LEU A 519 -22.17 -11.41 3.02
N ARG A 520 -21.20 -11.47 2.11
CA ARG A 520 -19.88 -12.05 2.38
C ARG A 520 -19.15 -11.41 3.56
N SER A 521 -19.47 -10.16 3.88
CA SER A 521 -18.89 -9.47 5.04
C SER A 521 -19.49 -9.90 6.39
N LEU A 522 -20.61 -10.62 6.36
CA LEU A 522 -21.27 -11.23 7.52
C LEU A 522 -20.70 -12.62 7.81
N ASP A 523 -20.54 -12.92 9.08
CA ASP A 523 -20.24 -14.25 9.61
C ASP A 523 -21.49 -14.80 10.28
N CYS A 524 -22.09 -15.84 9.70
CA CYS A 524 -23.38 -16.39 10.16
C CYS A 524 -23.25 -17.39 11.32
N HIS A 525 -22.02 -17.74 11.73
CA HIS A 525 -21.72 -18.67 12.85
C HIS A 525 -22.59 -19.95 12.86
N PRO A 526 -22.62 -20.74 11.78
CA PRO A 526 -23.54 -21.89 11.68
C PRO A 526 -23.33 -22.95 12.78
N THR A 527 -22.15 -22.98 13.39
CA THR A 527 -21.77 -23.95 14.43
C THR A 527 -22.06 -23.50 15.86
N ASN A 528 -22.41 -22.23 16.09
CA ASN A 528 -22.66 -21.70 17.43
C ASN A 528 -24.13 -21.29 17.60
N PRO A 529 -24.98 -22.10 18.24
CA PRO A 529 -26.42 -21.87 18.31
C PRO A 529 -26.83 -20.54 18.97
N HIS A 530 -25.96 -19.94 19.79
CA HIS A 530 -26.21 -18.63 20.41
C HIS A 530 -25.90 -17.44 19.51
N LEU A 531 -25.17 -17.65 18.41
CA LEU A 531 -24.78 -16.63 17.43
C LEU A 531 -25.24 -16.98 16.01
N THR A 532 -25.91 -18.11 15.81
CA THR A 532 -26.39 -18.51 14.49
C THR A 532 -27.43 -17.51 14.00
N ILE A 533 -27.23 -16.99 12.80
CA ILE A 533 -28.24 -16.20 12.11
C ILE A 533 -29.17 -17.18 11.40
N THR A 534 -30.43 -17.23 11.81
CA THR A 534 -31.43 -18.11 11.21
C THR A 534 -32.07 -17.46 9.99
N ASP A 535 -32.49 -18.28 9.01
CA ASP A 535 -33.35 -17.78 7.94
C ASP A 535 -34.77 -17.60 8.53
N GLY A 536 -35.31 -16.38 8.41
CA GLY A 536 -36.65 -16.05 8.90
C GLY A 536 -37.76 -16.76 8.11
N SER A 537 -38.91 -17.03 8.74
CA SER A 537 -40.07 -17.62 8.06
C SER A 537 -40.56 -16.72 6.92
N THR A 538 -40.92 -17.35 5.80
CA THR A 538 -41.29 -16.75 4.50
C THR A 538 -42.61 -15.98 4.49
N GLU A 539 -43.22 -15.68 5.63
CA GLU A 539 -44.64 -15.28 5.69
C GLU A 539 -44.91 -13.79 5.35
N SER A 540 -43.90 -12.98 5.08
CA SER A 540 -44.09 -11.60 4.60
C SER A 540 -43.03 -11.15 3.58
N VAL A 541 -43.03 -11.78 2.41
CA VAL A 541 -42.12 -11.42 1.31
C VAL A 541 -42.54 -10.09 0.65
N VAL A 542 -42.25 -8.97 1.32
CA VAL A 542 -42.52 -7.60 0.83
C VAL A 542 -41.32 -7.03 0.06
N ASN A 543 -40.13 -7.65 0.19
CA ASN A 543 -38.88 -7.13 -0.34
C ASN A 543 -38.28 -8.04 -1.44
N VAL A 544 -37.69 -7.41 -2.46
CA VAL A 544 -36.98 -8.12 -3.54
C VAL A 544 -35.61 -8.63 -3.09
N LEU A 545 -34.98 -7.91 -2.15
CA LEU A 545 -33.62 -8.14 -1.65
C LEU A 545 -33.62 -8.63 -0.20
N ASP A 546 -32.56 -9.31 0.19
CA ASP A 546 -32.39 -9.82 1.55
C ASP A 546 -32.31 -8.67 2.57
N ARG A 547 -32.86 -8.90 3.76
CA ARG A 547 -32.85 -7.94 4.88
C ARG A 547 -32.53 -8.66 6.18
N ILE A 548 -31.73 -8.04 7.06
CA ILE A 548 -31.50 -8.57 8.40
C ILE A 548 -32.39 -7.83 9.39
N GLU A 549 -33.14 -8.58 10.19
CA GLU A 549 -33.97 -8.06 11.27
C GLU A 549 -33.52 -8.61 12.63
N CYS A 550 -33.75 -7.82 13.67
CA CYS A 550 -33.41 -8.16 15.05
C CYS A 550 -34.69 -8.63 15.75
N THR A 551 -34.76 -9.92 16.10
CA THR A 551 -35.86 -10.53 16.84
C THR A 551 -35.38 -10.82 18.25
N GLY A 552 -35.60 -9.87 19.16
CA GLY A 552 -35.09 -9.95 20.53
C GLY A 552 -33.57 -9.83 20.57
N THR A 553 -32.89 -10.89 21.01
CA THR A 553 -31.42 -10.99 21.11
C THR A 553 -30.77 -11.70 19.92
N SER A 554 -31.57 -12.31 19.03
CA SER A 554 -31.11 -12.99 17.82
C SER A 554 -31.34 -12.16 16.56
N PHE A 555 -30.57 -12.45 15.51
CA PHE A 555 -30.73 -11.86 14.19
C PHE A 555 -31.23 -12.90 13.19
N CYS A 556 -32.18 -12.51 12.35
CA CYS A 556 -32.71 -13.36 11.27
C CYS A 556 -32.48 -12.71 9.91
N ILE A 557 -32.08 -13.50 8.91
CA ILE A 557 -32.06 -13.07 7.51
C ILE A 557 -33.43 -13.37 6.91
N HIS A 558 -34.15 -12.32 6.53
CA HIS A 558 -35.33 -12.44 5.69
C HIS A 558 -34.89 -12.44 4.23
N ARG A 559 -35.03 -13.58 3.58
CA ARG A 559 -34.69 -13.74 2.16
C ARG A 559 -35.69 -12.99 1.28
N GLY A 560 -35.17 -12.22 0.34
CA GLY A 560 -35.99 -11.60 -0.69
C GLY A 560 -36.50 -12.61 -1.71
N ILE A 561 -37.38 -12.17 -2.61
CA ILE A 561 -37.88 -13.01 -3.73
C ILE A 561 -36.73 -13.56 -4.57
N ALA A 562 -35.69 -12.75 -4.79
CA ALA A 562 -34.50 -13.18 -5.50
C ALA A 562 -33.40 -13.55 -4.50
N ARG A 563 -32.79 -14.73 -4.65
CA ARG A 563 -31.57 -15.07 -3.91
C ARG A 563 -30.43 -14.20 -4.41
N THR A 564 -29.86 -13.37 -3.53
CA THR A 564 -28.77 -12.45 -3.90
C THR A 564 -27.63 -12.50 -2.88
N ALA A 565 -26.45 -12.04 -3.29
CA ALA A 565 -25.32 -11.84 -2.37
C ALA A 565 -25.39 -10.49 -1.63
N TRP A 566 -26.46 -9.72 -1.82
CA TRP A 566 -26.62 -8.36 -1.31
C TRP A 566 -27.75 -8.30 -0.29
N CYS A 567 -27.52 -7.55 0.78
CA CYS A 567 -28.49 -7.28 1.84
C CYS A 567 -28.69 -5.76 1.95
N MET A 568 -29.92 -5.35 2.22
CA MET A 568 -30.26 -3.96 2.51
C MET A 568 -29.75 -3.52 3.87
#